data_AF-X1L9J8-F1
#
_entry.id   AF-X1L9J8-F1
#
_cell.length_a   1.000
_cell.length_b   1.000
_cell.length_c   1.000
_cell.angle_alpha   90.00
_cell.angle_beta   90.00
_cell.angle_gamma   90.00
#
_symmetry.space_group_name_H-M   'P 1'
#
loop_
_entity.id
_entity.type
_entity.pdbx_description
1 polymer ?
#
loop_
_entity_poly.entity_id
_entity_poly.type
_entity_poly.pdbx_seq_one_letter_code
_entity_poly.pdbx_strand_id
1 'polypeptide(L)' 'MPRPRVNNQLTTSQVARQLGMSVGRVVSWVERGALPPPSFIDNNGVRYFDQEWLRKAKEVVKVKGAILSK' A
#
# COMPACT_ATOMS: atom_id res chain seq x y z
N MET A 1 19.85 -13.09 6.35
CA MET A 1 19.16 -12.22 7.33
C MET A 1 17.71 -12.68 7.45
N PRO A 2 17.24 -13.12 8.64
CA PRO A 2 15.80 -13.34 8.86
C PRO A 2 15.08 -12.00 8.71
N ARG A 3 14.02 -11.96 7.90
CA ARG A 3 13.21 -10.74 7.78
C ARG A 3 12.58 -10.46 9.14
N PRO A 4 12.67 -9.22 9.68
CA PRO A 4 11.98 -8.88 10.91
C PRO A 4 10.50 -9.23 10.73
N ARG A 5 9.97 -10.13 11.56
CA ARG A 5 8.52 -10.30 11.67
C ARG A 5 8.01 -9.09 12.45
N VAL A 6 7.96 -7.93 11.79
CA VAL A 6 7.21 -6.82 12.32
C VAL A 6 5.76 -7.27 12.23
N ASN A 7 5.19 -7.69 13.36
CA ASN A 7 3.92 -8.44 13.46
C ASN A 7 2.70 -7.75 12.82
N ASN A 8 2.86 -6.56 12.25
CA ASN A 8 1.81 -5.78 11.60
C ASN A 8 2.23 -5.08 10.29
N GLN A 9 3.39 -5.43 9.70
CA GLN A 9 3.81 -4.86 8.42
C GLN A 9 3.46 -5.77 7.25
N LEU A 10 2.84 -5.18 6.25
CA LEU A 10 2.46 -5.77 4.97
C LEU A 10 3.43 -5.29 3.89
N THR A 11 3.79 -6.18 2.98
CA THR A 11 4.53 -5.85 1.76
C THR A 11 3.60 -5.30 0.69
N THR A 12 4.13 -4.60 -0.32
CA THR A 12 3.35 -4.06 -1.44
C THR A 12 2.43 -5.09 -2.09
N SER A 13 2.89 -6.33 -2.23
CA SER A 13 2.11 -7.42 -2.81
C SER A 13 0.93 -7.85 -1.92
N GLN A 14 1.12 -7.91 -0.61
CA GLN A 14 0.04 -8.21 0.33
C GLN A 14 -1.00 -7.09 0.36
N VAL A 15 -0.57 -5.83 0.38
CA VAL A 15 -1.47 -4.69 0.36
C VAL A 15 -2.24 -4.62 -0.96
N ALA A 16 -1.58 -4.85 -2.09
CA ALA A 16 -2.23 -4.89 -3.40
C ALA A 16 -3.38 -5.94 -3.44
N ARG A 17 -3.15 -7.15 -2.89
CA ARG A 17 -4.20 -8.17 -2.75
C ARG A 17 -5.35 -7.69 -1.86
N GLN A 18 -5.06 -7.02 -0.76
CA GLN A 18 -6.07 -6.47 0.17
C GLN A 18 -6.88 -5.30 -0.43
N LEU A 19 -6.29 -4.56 -1.36
CA LEU A 19 -6.94 -3.46 -2.08
C LEU A 19 -7.64 -3.91 -3.37
N GLY A 20 -7.47 -5.17 -3.78
CA GLY A 20 -7.98 -5.66 -5.07
C GLY A 20 -7.32 -4.99 -6.28
N MET A 21 -6.06 -4.54 -6.13
CA MET A 21 -5.31 -3.81 -7.15
C MET A 21 -4.07 -4.59 -7.58
N SER A 22 -3.53 -4.29 -8.76
CA SER A 22 -2.21 -4.79 -9.15
C SER A 22 -1.12 -4.07 -8.36
N VAL A 23 0.00 -4.77 -8.10
CA VAL A 23 1.16 -4.20 -7.39
C VAL A 23 1.67 -2.94 -8.09
N GLY A 24 1.80 -2.97 -9.42
CA GLY A 24 2.23 -1.81 -10.20
C GLY A 24 1.30 -0.61 -10.06
N ARG A 25 -0.03 -0.83 -9.92
CA ARG A 25 -0.98 0.27 -9.68
C ARG A 25 -0.79 0.87 -8.29
N VAL A 26 -0.57 0.05 -7.27
CA VAL A 26 -0.26 0.54 -5.91
C VAL A 26 1.02 1.38 -5.92
N VAL A 27 2.10 0.87 -6.53
CA VAL A 27 3.37 1.60 -6.63
C VAL A 27 3.18 2.93 -7.36
N SER A 28 2.51 2.92 -8.51
CA SER A 28 2.26 4.15 -9.28
C SER A 28 1.43 5.17 -8.49
N TRP A 29 0.44 4.73 -7.72
CA TRP A 29 -0.36 5.64 -6.89
C TRP A 29 0.43 6.21 -5.73
N VAL A 30 1.31 5.42 -5.11
CA VAL A 30 2.22 5.91 -4.07
C VAL A 30 3.21 6.94 -4.65
N GLU A 31 3.83 6.64 -5.79
CA GLU A 31 4.77 7.55 -6.46
C GLU A 31 4.12 8.85 -6.94
N ARG A 32 2.85 8.79 -7.34
CA ARG A 32 2.05 9.97 -7.73
C ARG A 32 1.46 10.73 -6.54
N GLY A 33 1.69 10.28 -5.30
CA GLY A 33 1.11 10.89 -4.10
C GLY A 33 -0.41 10.68 -3.95
N ALA A 34 -1.00 9.77 -4.72
CA ALA A 34 -2.41 9.40 -4.60
C ALA A 34 -2.66 8.44 -3.44
N LEU A 35 -1.67 7.66 -3.01
CA LEU A 35 -1.70 6.87 -1.77
C LEU A 35 -0.66 7.40 -0.78
N PRO A 36 -0.83 7.14 0.53
CA PRO A 36 0.16 7.56 1.52
C PRO A 36 1.53 6.93 1.24
N PRO A 37 2.64 7.57 1.66
CA PRO A 37 3.97 6.98 1.54
C PRO A 37 4.08 5.67 2.37
N PRO A 38 4.99 4.75 2.03
CA PRO A 38 5.22 3.55 2.81
C PRO A 38 5.66 3.89 4.23
N SER A 39 5.20 3.13 5.21
CA SER A 39 5.54 3.32 6.63
C SER A 39 7.03 3.09 6.89
N PHE A 40 7.65 2.17 6.15
CA PHE A 40 9.06 1.84 6.27
C PHE A 40 9.61 1.36 4.94
N ILE A 41 10.87 1.68 4.66
CA ILE A 41 11.63 1.14 3.53
C ILE A 41 12.87 0.49 4.12
N ASP A 42 13.09 -0.79 3.83
CA ASP A 42 14.31 -1.47 4.28
C ASP A 42 15.54 -1.08 3.44
N ASN A 43 16.72 -1.46 3.91
CA ASN A 43 17.99 -1.19 3.24
C ASN A 43 18.10 -1.84 1.84
N ASN A 44 17.19 -2.76 1.48
CA ASN A 44 17.13 -3.39 0.16
C ASN A 44 16.10 -2.71 -0.75
N GLY A 45 15.48 -1.61 -0.31
CA GLY A 45 14.46 -0.88 -1.07
C GLY A 45 13.07 -1.51 -1.01
N VAL A 46 12.84 -2.51 -0.17
CA VAL A 46 11.53 -3.12 0.00
C VAL A 46 10.65 -2.21 0.87
N ARG A 47 9.46 -1.92 0.34
CA ARG A 47 8.48 -1.05 0.99
C ARG A 47 7.55 -1.89 1.88
N TYR A 48 7.39 -1.43 3.12
CA TYR A 48 6.53 -2.01 4.13
C TYR A 48 5.45 -0.99 4.53
N PHE A 49 4.25 -1.51 4.77
CA PHE A 49 3.04 -0.75 5.04
C PHE A 49 2.39 -1.32 6.29
N ASP A 50 2.04 -0.48 7.25
CA ASP A 50 1.29 -0.93 8.42
C ASP A 50 -0.22 -1.04 8.14
N GLN A 51 -0.97 -1.48 9.15
CA GLN A 51 -2.42 -1.61 9.07
C GLN A 51 -3.15 -0.26 8.96
N GLU A 52 -2.61 0.81 9.55
CA GLU A 52 -3.20 2.14 9.43
C GLU A 52 -3.10 2.68 8.01
N TRP A 53 -1.96 2.43 7.36
CA TRP A 53 -1.74 2.70 5.96
C TRP A 53 -2.79 2.00 5.11
N LEU A 54 -3.02 0.70 5.37
CA LEU A 54 -4.03 -0.07 4.64
C LEU A 54 -5.43 0.52 4.82
N ARG A 55 -5.79 0.94 6.03
CA ARG A 55 -7.08 1.59 6.31
C ARG A 55 -7.23 2.88 5.50
N LYS A 56 -6.23 3.77 5.54
CA LYS A 56 -6.23 5.04 4.77
C LYS A 56 -6.28 4.77 3.26
N ALA A 57 -5.52 3.80 2.77
CA ALA A 57 -5.51 3.43 1.37
C ALA A 57 -6.86 2.90 0.89
N LYS A 58 -7.55 2.08 1.70
CA LYS A 58 -8.90 1.60 1.40
C LYS A 58 -9.91 2.74 1.29
N GLU A 59 -9.82 3.75 2.16
CA GLU A 59 -10.66 4.95 2.10
C GLU A 59 -10.42 5.73 0.80
N VAL A 60 -9.16 5.95 0.43
CA VAL A 60 -8.81 6.65 -0.83
C VAL A 60 -9.28 5.88 -2.06
N VAL A 61 -9.06 4.56 -2.09
CA VAL A 61 -9.52 3.70 -3.18
C VAL A 61 -11.05 3.71 -3.28
N LYS A 62 -11.77 3.67 -2.15
CA LYS A 62 -13.24 3.76 -2.13
C LYS A 62 -13.73 5.09 -2.70
N VAL A 63 -13.12 6.21 -2.31
CA VAL A 63 -13.47 7.55 -2.81
C VAL A 63 -13.18 7.65 -4.31
N LYS A 64 -11.98 7.26 -4.77
CA LYS A 64 -11.61 7.32 -6.20
C LYS A 64 -12.39 6.34 -7.07
N GLY A 65 -12.69 5.14 -6.56
CA GLY A 65 -13.54 4.17 -7.24
C GLY A 65 -14.98 4.64 -7.39
N ALA A 66 -15.51 5.37 -6.40
CA ALA A 66 -16.83 6.01 -6.50
C ALA A 66 -16.84 7.17 -7.52
N ILE A 67 -15.72 7.89 -7.67
CA ILE A 67 -15.59 8.99 -8.64
C ILE A 67 -15.45 8.49 -10.08
N LEU A 68 -14.86 7.31 -10.30
CA LEU A 68 -14.65 6.75 -11.65
C LEU A 68 -15.89 6.01 -12.23
N SER A 69 -16.95 5.85 -11.44
CA SER A 69 -18.21 5.19 -11.85
C SER A 69 -19.37 6.15 -12.15
N LYS A 70 -19.08 7.43 -12.41
CA LYS A 70 -20.05 8.44 -12.88
C LYS A 70 -19.62 8.97 -14.24
#